data_AF-A0A2K3LX33-F1
#
_entry.id   AF-A0A2K3LX33-F1
#
_cell.length_a   1.000
_cell.length_b   1.000
_cell.length_c   1.000
_cell.angle_alpha   90.00
_cell.angle_beta   90.00
_cell.angle_gamma   90.00
#
_symmetry.space_group_name_H-M   'P 1'
#
loop_
_entity.id
_entity.type
_entity.pdbx_description
1 polymer ?
#
loop_
_entity_poly.entity_id
_entity_poly.type
_entity_poly.pdbx_seq_one_letter_code
_entity_poly.pdbx_strand_id
1 'polypeptide(L)'
;MAESICRSLRDGALEGELAPTLTIKDSLASPFSFNVFSHILLQLSSQKSQSHGIVIVALSRSPSFYADLLKNKGVELSSSNKWIHILDCYTDPLGWKDKARKSGNVNVVSDQISLATSSYKSVKDMDKLFLAITDLGRGLVGENKVRFCVAIDS
;
A
#
# COMPACT_ATOMS: atom_id res chain seq x y z
N MET A 1 -4.26 22.42 -19.50
CA MET A 1 -3.20 21.44 -19.14
C MET A 1 -3.66 20.46 -18.06
N ALA A 2 -4.33 20.88 -16.98
CA ALA A 2 -4.89 19.96 -15.99
C ALA A 2 -6.01 19.03 -16.55
N GLU A 3 -6.82 19.52 -17.50
CA GLU A 3 -7.90 18.72 -18.11
C GLU A 3 -7.42 17.51 -18.94
N SER A 4 -6.22 17.56 -19.53
CA SER A 4 -5.72 16.42 -20.31
C SER A 4 -5.23 15.29 -19.39
N ILE A 5 -4.71 15.64 -18.20
CA ILE A 5 -4.34 14.68 -17.16
C ILE A 5 -5.61 13.99 -16.63
N CYS A 6 -6.69 14.74 -16.41
CA CYS A 6 -7.99 14.17 -16.02
C CYS A 6 -8.58 13.21 -17.06
N ARG A 7 -8.31 13.41 -18.35
CA ARG A 7 -8.77 12.52 -19.42
C ARG A 7 -7.91 11.26 -19.58
N SER A 8 -6.59 11.33 -19.39
CA SER A 8 -5.72 10.14 -19.44
C SER A 8 -5.90 9.18 -18.25
N LEU A 9 -6.53 9.60 -17.15
CA LEU A 9 -6.93 8.71 -16.06
C LEU A 9 -8.31 8.06 -16.27
N ARG A 10 -9.00 8.42 -17.35
CA ARG A 10 -10.22 7.76 -17.83
C ARG A 10 -9.85 6.95 -19.07
N ASP A 11 -9.38 5.72 -18.88
CA ASP A 11 -9.23 4.72 -19.96
C ASP A 11 -10.61 4.25 -20.49
N GLY A 12 -11.44 5.17 -20.99
CA GLY A 12 -12.71 4.83 -21.67
C GLY A 12 -13.90 4.48 -20.77
N ALA A 13 -13.81 4.67 -19.46
CA ALA A 13 -14.90 4.39 -18.52
C ALA A 13 -16.09 5.36 -18.70
N LEU A 14 -17.29 4.80 -18.95
CA LEU A 14 -18.56 5.54 -19.06
C LEU A 14 -18.99 6.12 -17.70
N GLU A 15 -19.94 7.05 -17.70
CA GLU A 15 -20.48 7.65 -16.47
C GLU A 15 -21.12 6.57 -15.58
N GLY A 16 -20.45 6.26 -14.45
CA GLY A 16 -20.81 5.14 -13.55
C GLY A 16 -19.78 4.01 -13.50
N GLU A 17 -18.81 3.98 -14.41
CA GLU A 17 -17.68 3.04 -14.36
C GLU A 17 -16.52 3.63 -13.56
N LEU A 18 -16.17 2.93 -12.48
CA LEU A 18 -14.97 3.23 -11.70
C LEU A 18 -13.78 2.76 -12.51
N ALA A 19 -12.81 3.63 -12.79
CA ALA A 19 -11.49 3.19 -13.26
C ALA A 19 -10.94 2.25 -12.18
N PRO A 20 -10.89 0.92 -12.41
CA PRO A 20 -10.59 -0.04 -11.36
C PRO A 20 -9.11 -0.02 -10.97
N THR A 21 -8.27 0.70 -11.73
CA THR A 21 -6.82 0.73 -11.55
C THR A 21 -6.27 2.06 -12.06
N LEU A 22 -5.38 2.66 -11.27
CA LEU A 22 -4.60 3.82 -11.63
C LEU A 22 -3.12 3.41 -11.67
N THR A 23 -2.45 3.62 -12.81
CA THR A 23 -1.01 3.38 -12.93
C THR A 23 -0.28 4.70 -13.10
N ILE A 24 0.69 4.97 -12.22
CA ILE A 24 1.57 6.14 -12.32
C ILE A 24 2.91 5.64 -12.86
N LYS A 25 3.35 6.17 -14.00
CA LYS A 25 4.66 5.84 -14.60
C LYS A 25 5.58 7.03 -14.53
N ASP A 26 6.87 6.74 -14.50
CA ASP A 26 7.91 7.75 -14.58
C ASP A 26 9.11 7.33 -15.42
N SER A 27 10.06 8.25 -15.54
CA SER A 27 11.36 8.09 -16.16
C SER A 27 12.46 8.67 -15.28
N LEU A 28 13.71 8.32 -15.60
CA LEU A 28 14.89 8.88 -14.96
C LEU A 28 15.00 10.42 -15.13
N ALA A 29 14.41 10.97 -16.20
CA ALA A 29 14.43 12.41 -16.46
C ALA A 29 13.39 13.19 -15.62
N SER A 30 12.44 12.53 -14.97
CA SER A 30 11.30 13.20 -14.32
C SER A 30 10.77 12.50 -13.05
N PRO A 31 11.60 12.03 -12.09
CA PRO A 31 11.25 11.06 -11.03
C PRO A 31 10.29 11.59 -9.91
N PHE A 32 9.10 12.04 -10.28
CA PHE A 32 8.04 12.59 -9.44
C PHE A 32 6.86 11.64 -9.21
N SER A 33 6.85 10.44 -9.79
CA SER A 33 5.77 9.45 -9.64
C SER A 33 5.48 9.12 -8.19
N PHE A 34 6.53 9.03 -7.38
CA PHE A 34 6.38 8.76 -5.96
C PHE A 34 5.72 9.93 -5.21
N ASN A 35 5.98 11.17 -5.61
CA ASN A 35 5.30 12.34 -5.06
C ASN A 35 3.81 12.32 -5.43
N VAL A 36 3.49 11.97 -6.67
CA VAL A 36 2.11 11.80 -7.14
C VAL A 36 1.42 10.67 -6.37
N PHE A 37 2.09 9.53 -6.24
CA PHE A 37 1.61 8.37 -5.46
C PHE A 37 1.33 8.76 -4.01
N SER A 38 2.28 9.43 -3.35
CA SER A 38 2.13 9.89 -1.97
C SER A 38 0.94 10.85 -1.83
N HIS A 39 0.78 11.78 -2.77
CA HIS A 39 -0.35 12.69 -2.76
C HIS A 39 -1.69 11.94 -2.90
N ILE A 40 -1.79 10.99 -3.82
CA ILE A 40 -3.03 10.20 -4.03
C ILE A 40 -3.31 9.30 -2.82
N LEU A 41 -2.30 8.64 -2.27
CA LEU A 41 -2.42 7.83 -1.07
C LEU A 41 -2.99 8.65 0.09
N LEU A 42 -2.51 9.88 0.28
CA LEU A 42 -3.00 10.80 1.32
C LEU A 42 -4.46 11.24 1.09
N GLN A 43 -4.86 11.43 -0.17
CA GLN A 43 -6.26 11.76 -0.50
C GLN A 43 -7.19 10.58 -0.20
N LEU A 44 -6.76 9.36 -0.56
CA LEU A 44 -7.47 8.12 -0.27
C LEU A 44 -7.54 7.86 1.25
N SER A 45 -6.50 8.21 1.99
CA SER A 45 -6.46 8.13 3.44
C SER A 45 -7.16 9.31 4.15
N SER A 46 -7.95 10.10 3.44
CA SER A 46 -8.79 11.13 4.08
C SER A 46 -10.22 10.59 4.30
N GLN A 47 -10.90 11.11 5.32
CA GLN A 47 -12.29 10.75 5.67
C GLN A 47 -13.32 11.04 4.56
N LYS A 48 -12.91 11.68 3.46
CA LYS A 48 -13.75 11.96 2.28
C LYS A 48 -13.69 10.85 1.24
N SER A 49 -12.78 9.88 1.40
CA SER A 49 -12.65 8.77 0.47
C SER A 49 -13.80 7.77 0.68
N GLN A 50 -14.32 7.22 -0.42
CA GLN A 50 -15.30 6.14 -0.40
C GLN A 50 -14.68 4.77 -0.05
N SER A 51 -13.34 4.69 0.00
CA SER A 51 -12.62 3.48 0.39
C SER A 51 -12.76 3.25 1.90
N HIS A 52 -13.32 2.11 2.29
CA HIS A 52 -13.47 1.78 3.71
C HIS A 52 -12.25 1.03 4.27
N GLY A 53 -11.27 0.70 3.41
CA GLY A 53 -10.01 0.08 3.78
C GLY A 53 -8.95 0.33 2.72
N ILE A 54 -7.67 0.36 3.11
CA ILE A 54 -6.51 0.55 2.23
C ILE A 54 -5.44 -0.48 2.59
N VAL A 55 -5.01 -1.26 1.61
CA VAL A 55 -3.83 -2.11 1.70
C VAL A 55 -2.68 -1.44 0.95
N ILE A 56 -1.62 -1.08 1.66
CA ILE A 56 -0.39 -0.52 1.09
C ILE A 56 0.60 -1.67 0.90
N VAL A 57 0.95 -1.98 -0.33
CA VAL A 57 1.98 -2.98 -0.66
C VAL A 57 3.29 -2.25 -0.82
N ALA A 58 4.17 -2.39 0.17
CA ALA A 58 5.45 -1.71 0.26
C ALA A 58 6.56 -2.54 -0.41
N LEU A 59 6.82 -2.30 -1.69
CA LEU A 59 7.88 -2.91 -2.50
C LEU A 59 9.15 -2.05 -2.55
N SER A 60 9.01 -0.72 -2.63
CA SER A 60 10.13 0.20 -2.88
C SER A 60 10.59 0.96 -1.64
N ARG A 61 9.74 1.08 -0.61
CA ARG A 61 10.03 1.80 0.64
C ARG A 61 9.74 0.93 1.86
N SER A 62 10.38 1.25 2.98
CA SER A 62 10.10 0.57 4.25
C SER A 62 8.72 0.95 4.79
N PRO A 63 8.06 0.07 5.57
CA PRO A 63 6.78 0.39 6.23
C PRO A 63 6.83 1.65 7.11
N SER A 64 7.96 1.91 7.77
CA SER A 64 8.17 3.12 8.59
C SER A 64 7.97 4.40 7.78
N PHE A 65 8.38 4.41 6.51
CA PHE A 65 8.18 5.55 5.62
C PHE A 65 6.69 5.92 5.50
N TYR A 66 5.83 4.92 5.31
CA TYR A 66 4.38 5.11 5.19
C TYR A 66 3.74 5.54 6.50
N ALA A 67 4.18 4.97 7.61
CA ALA A 67 3.73 5.40 8.93
C ALA A 67 4.04 6.89 9.16
N ASP A 68 5.26 7.33 8.83
CA ASP A 68 5.68 8.74 8.95
C ASP A 68 4.92 9.64 7.97
N LEU A 69 4.73 9.21 6.72
CA LEU A 69 3.98 9.95 5.70
C LEU A 69 2.54 10.25 6.16
N LEU A 70 1.85 9.23 6.67
CA LEU A 70 0.47 9.36 7.16
C LEU A 70 0.43 10.22 8.43
N LYS A 71 1.35 10.02 9.37
CA LYS A 71 1.46 10.79 10.62
C LYS A 71 1.66 12.27 10.36
N ASN A 72 2.59 12.62 9.48
CA ASN A 72 2.96 14.00 9.15
C ASN A 72 1.83 14.79 8.49
N LYS A 73 0.80 14.10 7.98
CA LYS A 73 -0.35 14.70 7.31
C LYS A 73 -1.62 14.67 8.14
N GLY A 74 -1.50 14.33 9.43
CA GLY A 74 -2.60 14.38 10.40
C GLY A 74 -3.53 13.18 10.35
N VAL A 75 -3.14 12.07 9.71
CA VAL A 75 -3.87 10.81 9.83
C VAL A 75 -3.57 10.23 11.21
N GLU A 76 -4.58 10.09 12.06
CA GLU A 76 -4.43 9.60 13.43
C GLU A 76 -4.13 8.09 13.43
N LEU A 77 -2.91 7.70 13.81
CA LEU A 77 -2.46 6.30 13.64
C LEU A 77 -3.26 5.30 14.49
N SER A 78 -3.72 5.71 15.69
CA SER A 78 -4.51 4.93 16.64
C SER A 78 -5.83 4.41 16.06
N SER A 79 -6.52 5.21 15.25
CA SER A 79 -7.75 4.80 14.56
C SER A 79 -7.48 4.18 13.18
N SER A 80 -6.33 4.49 12.58
CA SER A 80 -5.94 4.02 11.24
C SER A 80 -5.70 2.53 11.14
N ASN A 81 -5.30 1.86 12.24
CA ASN A 81 -5.09 0.40 12.27
C ASN A 81 -6.33 -0.43 11.94
N LYS A 82 -7.52 0.18 12.00
CA LYS A 82 -8.77 -0.49 11.65
C LYS A 82 -9.03 -0.53 10.14
N TRP A 83 -8.38 0.34 9.37
CA TRP A 83 -8.73 0.54 7.95
C TRP A 83 -7.53 0.77 7.03
N ILE A 84 -6.30 0.87 7.55
CA ILE A 84 -5.07 0.90 6.76
C ILE A 84 -4.15 -0.23 7.23
N HIS A 85 -3.65 -1.03 6.29
CA HIS A 85 -2.68 -2.10 6.55
C HIS A 85 -1.51 -2.01 5.58
N ILE A 86 -0.28 -2.14 6.09
CA ILE A 86 0.94 -2.23 5.27
C ILE A 86 1.37 -3.69 5.13
N LEU A 87 1.45 -4.15 3.88
CA LEU A 87 2.12 -5.38 3.51
C LEU A 87 3.57 -5.07 3.18
N ASP A 88 4.48 -5.41 4.09
CA ASP A 88 5.92 -5.19 3.95
C ASP A 88 6.55 -6.23 3.04
N CYS A 89 6.72 -5.86 1.77
CA CYS A 89 7.46 -6.62 0.76
C CYS A 89 8.89 -6.06 0.55
N TYR A 90 9.31 -5.07 1.34
CA TYR A 90 10.57 -4.35 1.17
C TYR A 90 11.68 -4.91 2.06
N THR A 91 11.37 -5.19 3.34
CA THR A 91 12.39 -5.51 4.35
C THR A 91 13.09 -6.86 4.12
N ASP A 92 12.37 -7.84 3.57
CA ASP A 92 12.90 -9.17 3.24
C ASP A 92 12.04 -9.87 2.15
N PRO A 93 12.00 -9.35 0.90
CA PRO A 93 11.11 -9.83 -0.18
C PRO A 93 11.25 -11.31 -0.52
N LEU A 94 12.39 -11.92 -0.18
CA LEU A 94 12.75 -13.29 -0.52
C LEU A 94 12.92 -14.21 0.70
N GLY A 95 12.65 -13.71 1.91
CA GLY A 95 12.75 -14.47 3.15
C GLY A 95 14.17 -14.95 3.47
N TRP A 96 15.19 -14.22 3.01
CA TRP A 96 16.59 -14.62 3.18
C TRP A 96 17.04 -14.46 4.63
N LYS A 97 16.49 -13.49 5.38
CA LYS A 97 16.85 -13.29 6.78
C LYS A 97 16.42 -14.47 7.65
N ASP A 98 15.27 -15.06 7.36
CA ASP A 98 14.79 -16.27 8.07
C ASP A 98 15.65 -17.50 7.74
N LYS A 99 16.10 -17.63 6.48
CA LYS A 99 17.00 -18.71 6.06
C LYS A 99 18.35 -18.61 6.74
N ALA A 100 18.88 -17.39 6.89
CA ALA A 100 20.12 -17.14 7.63
C ALA A 100 19.97 -17.37 9.14
N ARG A 101 18.81 -17.03 9.72
CA ARG A 101 18.52 -17.22 11.16
C ARG A 101 18.40 -18.68 11.57
N LYS A 102 17.97 -19.57 10.66
CA LYS A 102 18.09 -21.03 10.87
C LYS A 102 19.54 -21.51 11.05
N SER A 103 20.53 -20.68 10.68
CA SER A 103 21.96 -20.93 10.83
C SER A 103 22.61 -20.13 11.99
N GLY A 104 21.91 -19.23 12.68
CA GLY A 104 22.50 -18.41 13.74
C GLY A 104 21.45 -17.61 14.52
N ASN A 105 21.48 -17.75 15.84
CA ASN A 105 20.55 -17.08 16.77
C ASN A 105 20.85 -15.58 16.84
N VAL A 106 20.15 -14.77 16.04
CA VAL A 106 20.13 -13.31 16.18
C VAL A 106 18.67 -12.88 16.36
N ASN A 107 18.37 -12.28 17.52
CA ASN A 107 17.07 -11.68 17.80
C ASN A 107 17.02 -10.27 17.21
N VAL A 108 16.26 -10.09 16.14
CA VAL A 108 15.94 -8.77 15.61
C VAL A 108 14.78 -8.21 16.44
N VAL A 109 15.06 -7.08 17.11
CA VAL A 109 14.07 -6.24 17.78
C VAL A 109 13.08 -5.76 16.73
N SER A 110 11.79 -6.05 16.91
CA SER A 110 10.76 -5.45 16.09
C SER A 110 10.64 -3.99 16.50
N ASP A 111 11.06 -3.06 15.63
CA ASP A 111 10.65 -1.68 15.77
C ASP A 111 9.11 -1.65 15.76
N GLN A 112 8.53 -1.11 16.82
CA GLN A 112 7.08 -1.01 16.97
C GLN A 112 6.54 0.00 15.96
N ILE A 113 6.27 -0.48 14.75
CA ILE A 113 5.52 0.28 13.77
C ILE A 113 4.10 0.42 14.35
N SER A 114 3.68 1.67 14.54
CA SER A 114 2.37 1.99 15.13
C SER A 114 1.20 1.63 14.20
N LEU A 115 1.49 1.35 12.93
CA LEU A 115 0.53 0.90 11.93
C LEU A 115 0.47 -0.62 11.79
N ALA A 116 -0.71 -1.18 11.56
CA ALA A 116 -0.92 -2.59 11.23
C ALA A 116 -0.02 -3.00 10.05
N THR A 117 1.00 -3.80 10.33
CA THR A 117 2.05 -4.17 9.37
C THR A 117 2.29 -5.66 9.41
N SER A 118 2.33 -6.30 8.25
CA SER A 118 2.67 -7.71 8.10
C SER A 118 3.82 -7.89 7.10
N SER A 119 4.84 -8.68 7.46
CA SER A 119 5.93 -9.00 6.54
C SER A 119 5.50 -10.04 5.51
N TYR A 120 5.86 -9.82 4.24
CA TYR A 120 5.67 -10.77 3.14
C TYR A 120 6.98 -11.06 2.43
N LYS A 121 7.32 -12.35 2.37
CA LYS A 121 8.67 -12.83 2.07
C LYS A 121 8.78 -13.66 0.79
N SER A 122 7.69 -13.77 0.03
CA SER A 122 7.61 -14.62 -1.17
C SER A 122 7.10 -13.83 -2.37
N VAL A 123 7.64 -12.64 -2.60
CA VAL A 123 7.15 -11.69 -3.64
C VAL A 123 7.17 -12.27 -5.05
N LYS A 124 8.01 -13.29 -5.31
CA LYS A 124 8.05 -14.00 -6.60
C LYS A 124 6.80 -14.82 -6.89
N ASP A 125 6.05 -15.23 -5.86
CA ASP A 125 4.83 -16.01 -5.99
C ASP A 125 3.63 -15.06 -6.03
N MET A 126 3.29 -14.60 -7.24
CA MET A 126 2.26 -13.58 -7.44
C MET A 126 0.88 -14.03 -6.97
N ASP A 127 0.55 -15.31 -7.14
CA ASP A 127 -0.75 -15.86 -6.71
C ASP A 127 -0.88 -15.75 -5.19
N LYS A 128 0.15 -16.15 -4.45
CA LYS A 128 0.16 -15.99 -2.98
C LYS A 128 0.19 -14.54 -2.55
N LEU A 129 0.84 -13.66 -3.32
CA LEU A 129 0.88 -12.23 -3.00
C LEU A 129 -0.52 -11.61 -3.14
N PHE A 130 -1.21 -11.91 -4.25
CA PHE A 130 -2.56 -11.42 -4.48
C PHE A 130 -3.56 -11.98 -3.47
N LEU A 131 -3.43 -13.26 -3.08
CA LEU A 131 -4.21 -13.84 -1.99
C LEU A 131 -3.98 -13.08 -0.67
N ALA A 132 -2.72 -12.85 -0.29
CA ALA A 132 -2.38 -12.09 0.92
C ALA A 132 -2.95 -10.67 0.91
N ILE A 133 -2.84 -9.94 -0.21
CA ILE A 133 -3.43 -8.60 -0.37
C ILE A 133 -4.95 -8.65 -0.17
N THR A 134 -5.62 -9.64 -0.77
CA THR A 134 -7.07 -9.75 -0.73
C THR A 134 -7.57 -10.15 0.66
N ASP A 135 -6.86 -11.04 1.35
CA ASP A 135 -7.19 -11.45 2.72
C ASP A 135 -7.03 -10.30 3.71
N LEU A 136 -5.97 -9.50 3.57
CA LEU A 136 -5.79 -8.28 4.34
C LEU A 136 -6.90 -7.27 4.07
N GLY A 137 -7.21 -7.04 2.79
CA GLY A 137 -8.29 -6.13 2.39
C GLY A 137 -9.64 -6.54 2.98
N ARG A 138 -10.00 -7.83 2.90
CA ARG A 138 -11.21 -8.39 3.55
C ARG A 138 -11.18 -8.20 5.06
N GLY A 139 -10.04 -8.40 5.70
CA GLY A 139 -9.87 -8.18 7.14
C GLY A 139 -10.16 -6.73 7.57
N LEU A 140 -9.91 -5.75 6.70
CA LEU A 140 -10.17 -4.33 6.98
C LEU A 140 -11.65 -3.95 6.81
N VAL A 141 -12.34 -4.49 5.81
CA VAL A 141 -13.72 -4.06 5.46
C VAL A 141 -14.83 -5.00 5.95
N GLY A 142 -14.47 -6.17 6.49
CA GLY A 142 -15.40 -7.20 6.94
C GLY A 142 -16.07 -7.98 5.81
N GLU A 143 -17.01 -8.87 6.14
CA GLU A 143 -17.71 -9.75 5.18
C GLU A 143 -18.79 -9.03 4.33
N ASN A 144 -19.06 -7.76 4.61
CA ASN A 144 -20.02 -6.98 3.82
C ASN A 144 -19.43 -6.61 2.45
N LYS A 145 -20.30 -6.27 1.48
CA LYS A 145 -19.93 -5.83 0.10
C LYS A 145 -19.26 -4.44 0.07
N VAL A 146 -18.32 -4.21 0.96
CA VAL A 146 -17.59 -2.96 1.12
C VAL A 146 -16.28 -3.06 0.33
N ARG A 147 -15.90 -1.95 -0.32
CA ARG A 147 -14.72 -1.90 -1.20
C ARG A 147 -13.50 -1.40 -0.42
N PHE A 148 -12.35 -2.03 -0.67
CA PHE A 148 -11.05 -1.55 -0.22
C PHE A 148 -10.19 -1.14 -1.42
N CYS A 149 -9.20 -0.29 -1.17
CA CYS A 149 -8.21 0.13 -2.15
C CYS A 149 -6.88 -0.60 -1.92
N VAL A 150 -6.14 -0.80 -3.01
CA VAL A 150 -4.77 -1.32 -2.96
C VAL A 150 -3.85 -0.26 -3.54
N ALA A 151 -2.82 0.12 -2.81
CA ALA A 151 -1.79 1.06 -3.23
C ALA A 151 -0.44 0.33 -3.29
N ILE A 152 0.24 0.36 -4.44
CA ILE A 152 1.50 -0.37 -4.67
C ILE A 152 2.59 0.63 -5.09
N ASP A 153 3.73 0.64 -4.39
CA ASP A 153 4.88 1.50 -4.71
C ASP A 153 5.96 0.72 -5.49
N SER A 154 5.81 0.64 -6.81
CA SER A 154 6.79 0.01 -7.71
C SER A 154 7.58 1.01 -8.53
#